data_AF-A0AA42XML5-F1
#
_entry.id   AF-A0AA42XML5-F1
#
_cell.length_a   1.000
_cell.length_b   1.000
_cell.length_c   1.000
_cell.angle_alpha   90.00
_cell.angle_beta   90.00
_cell.angle_gamma   90.00
#
_symmetry.space_group_name_H-M   'P 1'
#
loop_
_entity.id
_entity.type
_entity.pdbx_description
1 polymer ?
#
loop_
_entity_poly.entity_id
_entity_poly.type
_entity_poly.pdbx_seq_one_letter_code
_entity_poly.pdbx_strand_id
1 'polypeptide(L)'
;MQRWITLLSLAFGAAVAAPATQAAPVWVTAWTASPAPDRKDGTAEAPVQFAAQTVRQDMRIGSRGDALRLRISNELGTSPLRVEDLRVGLKNGKVAPLPVTVDGRAVIEVPVGAALLSDPVPMPLVALQEISVSAYFPQPTRPAVRRTELRVADGRQTTVADSVRLGYQQNVFSAVMVRRADRPQVIVALGDSITEGATARRGTFNQWPERLAQRLQQACPNRFVVLNQGISGNKLLDHGRSHSALSRLDRDVIAVADADQVILFEGINDIRHGGGAQPLPGRNAADMLLGYQQVAARLHAHGIRAWLGTLTPFGGSERYEPVSAATRTTINQWARGGKTGFDGIIDFDAALRDPKAAESLPNDITRDHLHPNDEGYRRMADAIDLRMLGCTTPE
;
A
#
# COMPACT_ATOMS: atom_id res chain seq x y z
N MET A 1 77.09 -4.17 48.33
CA MET A 1 76.78 -4.74 47.00
C MET A 1 75.32 -4.44 46.67
N GLN A 2 75.10 -3.89 45.47
CA GLN A 2 73.84 -3.74 44.71
C GLN A 2 72.60 -3.11 45.39
N ARG A 3 72.39 -1.81 45.12
CA ARG A 3 71.08 -1.13 45.20
C ARG A 3 70.31 -1.42 43.91
N TRP A 4 69.11 -1.99 44.03
CA TRP A 4 68.21 -2.23 42.91
C TRP A 4 67.36 -0.97 42.67
N ILE A 5 67.44 -0.39 41.47
CA ILE A 5 66.56 0.69 41.01
C ILE A 5 65.49 0.05 40.15
N THR A 6 64.25 0.04 40.63
CA THR A 6 63.07 -0.41 39.88
C THR A 6 62.55 0.77 39.05
N LEU A 7 62.74 0.72 37.73
CA LEU A 7 62.14 1.68 36.78
C LEU A 7 60.67 1.28 36.55
N LEU A 8 59.73 2.10 37.03
CA LEU A 8 58.33 2.05 36.61
C LEU A 8 58.18 2.77 35.26
N SER A 9 57.87 2.02 34.21
CA SER A 9 57.41 2.55 32.93
C SER A 9 55.89 2.80 32.98
N LEU A 10 55.47 4.06 33.06
CA LEU A 10 54.08 4.45 32.81
C LEU A 10 53.81 4.44 31.30
N ALA A 11 53.09 3.44 30.82
CA ALA A 11 52.52 3.45 29.48
C ALA A 11 51.21 4.26 29.49
N PHE A 12 51.24 5.48 28.94
CA PHE A 12 50.04 6.26 28.65
C PHE A 12 49.34 5.67 27.42
N GLY A 13 48.32 4.84 27.64
CA GLY A 13 47.44 4.37 26.57
C GLY A 13 46.47 5.47 26.15
N ALA A 14 46.74 6.14 25.03
CA ALA A 14 45.77 7.03 24.40
C ALA A 14 44.65 6.19 23.76
N ALA A 15 43.47 6.15 24.39
CA ALA A 15 42.28 5.59 23.78
C ALA A 15 41.82 6.49 22.63
N VAL A 16 42.19 6.14 21.40
CA VAL A 16 41.66 6.78 20.19
C VAL A 16 40.21 6.32 20.06
N ALA A 17 39.26 7.17 20.45
CA ALA A 17 37.85 6.93 20.16
C ALA A 17 37.66 6.95 18.64
N ALA A 18 37.39 5.79 18.05
CA ALA A 18 37.00 5.71 16.65
C ALA A 18 35.71 6.54 16.46
N PRO A 19 35.64 7.42 15.44
CA PRO A 19 34.43 8.17 15.18
C PRO A 19 33.29 7.17 14.91
N ALA A 20 32.15 7.36 15.57
CA ALA A 20 30.97 6.56 15.31
C ALA A 20 30.65 6.62 13.81
N THR A 21 30.79 5.50 13.11
CA THR A 21 30.42 5.39 11.70
C THR A 21 28.94 5.65 11.59
N GLN A 22 28.56 6.85 11.14
CA GLN A 22 27.17 7.19 10.88
C GLN A 22 26.68 6.25 9.76
N ALA A 23 25.68 5.42 10.07
CA ALA A 23 25.15 4.48 9.09
C ALA A 23 24.72 5.23 7.82
N ALA A 24 25.02 4.65 6.65
CA ALA A 24 24.65 5.27 5.39
C ALA A 24 23.12 5.46 5.33
N PRO A 25 22.64 6.59 4.79
CA PRO A 25 21.21 6.84 4.71
C PRO A 25 20.52 5.78 3.83
N VAL A 26 19.34 5.35 4.26
CA VAL A 26 18.51 4.36 3.58
C VAL A 26 17.36 5.04 2.84
N TRP A 27 16.91 4.44 1.74
CA TRP A 27 15.70 4.82 1.02
C TRP A 27 14.58 3.87 1.39
N VAL A 28 13.54 4.39 2.02
CA VAL A 28 12.40 3.60 2.50
C VAL A 28 11.18 3.93 1.67
N THR A 29 10.48 2.91 1.17
CA THR A 29 9.18 3.11 0.52
C THR A 29 8.19 3.65 1.55
N ALA A 30 7.63 4.83 1.31
CA ALA A 30 6.79 5.56 2.25
C ALA A 30 5.33 5.70 1.80
N TRP A 31 5.04 5.38 0.55
CA TRP A 31 3.70 5.32 -0.03
C TRP A 31 3.72 4.42 -1.27
N THR A 32 2.63 3.70 -1.55
CA THR A 32 2.49 2.85 -2.76
C THR A 32 1.10 2.89 -3.37
N ALA A 33 1.06 2.61 -4.67
CA ALA A 33 -0.11 2.13 -5.38
C ALA A 33 0.32 1.05 -6.39
N SER A 34 -0.29 -0.13 -6.32
CA SER A 34 0.12 -1.27 -7.15
C SER A 34 -0.10 -1.02 -8.65
N PRO A 35 0.84 -1.41 -9.53
CA PRO A 35 0.58 -1.45 -10.96
C PRO A 35 -0.64 -2.33 -11.27
N ALA A 36 -1.55 -1.81 -12.09
CA ALA A 36 -2.79 -2.49 -12.48
C ALA A 36 -3.04 -2.25 -13.98
N PRO A 37 -3.57 -3.25 -14.71
CA PRO A 37 -3.85 -3.08 -16.13
C PRO A 37 -4.86 -1.95 -16.37
N ASP A 38 -4.86 -1.40 -17.58
CA ASP A 38 -5.83 -0.42 -18.04
C ASP A 38 -7.27 -0.88 -17.79
N ARG A 39 -8.07 -0.05 -17.13
CA ARG A 39 -9.48 -0.32 -16.87
C ARG A 39 -10.29 0.12 -18.08
N LYS A 40 -10.86 -0.87 -18.76
CA LYS A 40 -11.73 -0.70 -19.92
C LYS A 40 -13.17 -0.38 -19.55
N ASP A 41 -13.38 0.51 -18.57
CA ASP A 41 -14.71 0.94 -18.14
C ASP A 41 -15.18 2.25 -18.78
N GLY A 42 -14.32 2.90 -19.58
CA GLY A 42 -14.74 3.94 -20.53
C GLY A 42 -15.32 3.35 -21.82
N THR A 43 -16.01 4.18 -22.60
CA THR A 43 -16.44 3.80 -23.96
C THR A 43 -15.35 4.13 -24.98
N ALA A 44 -15.53 3.73 -26.25
CA ALA A 44 -14.60 4.09 -27.31
C ALA A 44 -14.54 5.62 -27.52
N GLU A 45 -15.66 6.32 -27.28
CA GLU A 45 -15.84 7.77 -27.42
C GLU A 45 -15.40 8.54 -26.17
N ALA A 46 -15.35 7.87 -25.01
CA ALA A 46 -14.93 8.44 -23.73
C ALA A 46 -13.98 7.48 -22.98
N PRO A 47 -12.77 7.24 -23.51
CA PRO A 47 -11.79 6.37 -22.85
C PRO A 47 -11.32 6.99 -21.53
N VAL A 48 -11.03 6.14 -20.55
CA VAL A 48 -10.41 6.57 -19.28
C VAL A 48 -8.92 6.80 -19.53
N GLN A 49 -8.57 8.02 -19.94
CA GLN A 49 -7.20 8.43 -20.24
C GLN A 49 -6.98 9.90 -19.88
N PHE A 50 -5.72 10.30 -19.74
CA PHE A 50 -5.34 11.72 -19.74
C PHE A 50 -5.04 12.16 -21.16
N ALA A 51 -5.39 13.38 -21.54
CA ALA A 51 -5.02 13.94 -22.84
C ALA A 51 -4.90 15.47 -22.74
N ALA A 52 -3.69 16.00 -22.91
CA ALA A 52 -3.38 17.42 -22.75
C ALA A 52 -3.87 17.98 -21.40
N GLN A 53 -3.56 17.27 -20.32
CA GLN A 53 -4.07 17.55 -18.98
C GLN A 53 -2.98 17.57 -17.92
N THR A 54 -3.16 18.39 -16.90
CA THR A 54 -2.35 18.37 -15.67
C THR A 54 -3.10 17.57 -14.61
N VAL A 55 -2.45 16.55 -14.06
CA VAL A 55 -3.00 15.69 -13.02
C VAL A 55 -2.25 15.93 -11.73
N ARG A 56 -3.00 16.22 -10.66
CA ARG A 56 -2.49 16.31 -9.30
C ARG A 56 -2.97 15.12 -8.47
N GLN A 57 -2.04 14.51 -7.76
CA GLN A 57 -2.29 13.47 -6.76
C GLN A 57 -1.82 13.94 -5.39
N ASP A 58 -2.70 13.88 -4.41
CA ASP A 58 -2.35 14.10 -3.01
C ASP A 58 -2.04 12.75 -2.36
N MET A 59 -0.94 12.67 -1.61
CA MET A 59 -0.46 11.45 -0.96
C MET A 59 -0.09 11.73 0.49
N ARG A 60 -0.49 10.84 1.40
CA ARG A 60 0.03 10.83 2.78
C ARG A 60 1.27 9.96 2.84
N ILE A 61 2.38 10.55 3.30
CA ILE A 61 3.69 9.89 3.29
C ILE A 61 3.95 9.25 4.65
N GLY A 62 4.09 7.93 4.70
CA GLY A 62 4.18 7.15 5.93
C GLY A 62 5.51 7.29 6.68
N SER A 63 6.54 7.90 6.10
CA SER A 63 7.87 8.04 6.72
C SER A 63 8.32 9.49 6.81
N ARG A 64 9.06 9.81 7.88
CA ARG A 64 9.90 11.01 7.94
C ARG A 64 11.16 10.85 7.06
N GLY A 65 11.77 11.98 6.70
CA GLY A 65 13.04 12.01 5.99
C GLY A 65 13.43 13.39 5.49
N ASP A 66 14.53 13.46 4.75
CA ASP A 66 15.13 14.72 4.26
C ASP A 66 15.08 14.89 2.73
N ALA A 67 14.77 13.81 2.01
CA ALA A 67 14.58 13.82 0.56
C ALA A 67 13.58 12.74 0.14
N LEU A 68 12.98 12.91 -1.03
CA LEU A 68 12.09 11.92 -1.64
C LEU A 68 12.49 11.56 -3.07
N ARG A 69 12.03 10.40 -3.53
CA ARG A 69 12.02 9.97 -4.93
C ARG A 69 10.63 9.48 -5.31
N LEU A 70 10.25 9.71 -6.56
CA LEU A 70 9.02 9.18 -7.14
C LEU A 70 9.34 7.96 -8.01
N ARG A 71 8.55 6.89 -7.89
CA ARG A 71 8.53 5.78 -8.85
C ARG A 71 7.40 6.00 -9.84
N ILE A 72 7.75 6.26 -11.10
CA ILE A 72 6.82 6.48 -12.21
C ILE A 72 6.72 5.16 -12.97
N SER A 73 5.54 4.55 -12.97
CA SER A 73 5.34 3.19 -13.48
C SER A 73 4.54 3.17 -14.79
N ASN A 74 5.08 2.40 -15.73
CA ASN A 74 4.42 1.96 -16.94
C ASN A 74 4.52 0.42 -17.08
N GLU A 75 4.68 -0.28 -15.94
CA GLU A 75 4.98 -1.71 -15.87
C GLU A 75 3.90 -2.59 -16.50
N LEU A 76 2.64 -2.15 -16.47
CA LEU A 76 1.50 -2.80 -17.13
C LEU A 76 0.88 -1.95 -18.25
N GLY A 77 1.56 -0.89 -18.70
CA GLY A 77 1.07 -0.06 -19.79
C GLY A 77 1.27 -0.71 -21.15
N THR A 78 0.57 -0.19 -22.16
CA THR A 78 0.61 -0.73 -23.53
C THR A 78 1.17 0.25 -24.57
N SER A 79 1.58 1.44 -24.12
CA SER A 79 2.25 2.46 -24.93
C SER A 79 3.28 3.19 -24.07
N PRO A 80 4.32 3.83 -24.67
CA PRO A 80 5.23 4.69 -23.92
C PRO A 80 4.47 5.76 -23.13
N LEU A 81 4.91 6.00 -21.89
CA LEU A 81 4.33 7.00 -21.00
C LEU A 81 5.21 8.26 -21.03
N ARG A 82 4.63 9.36 -21.49
CA ARG A 82 5.29 10.67 -21.55
C ARG A 82 4.78 11.59 -20.45
N VAL A 83 5.70 12.07 -19.60
CA VAL A 83 5.41 12.98 -18.49
C VAL A 83 6.25 14.26 -18.64
N GLU A 84 5.60 15.41 -18.56
CA GLU A 84 6.24 16.72 -18.50
C GLU A 84 5.85 17.45 -17.21
N ASP A 85 6.60 18.52 -16.86
CA ASP A 85 6.23 19.44 -15.77
C ASP A 85 5.97 18.77 -14.41
N LEU A 86 6.64 17.65 -14.15
CA LEU A 86 6.52 16.92 -12.90
C LEU A 86 7.03 17.76 -11.74
N ARG A 87 6.17 18.02 -10.76
CA ARG A 87 6.46 18.83 -9.58
C ARG A 87 5.93 18.16 -8.32
N VAL A 88 6.62 18.36 -7.21
CA VAL A 88 6.20 17.88 -5.88
C VAL A 88 6.29 19.01 -4.87
N GLY A 89 5.27 19.15 -4.02
CA GLY A 89 5.22 20.13 -2.96
C GLY A 89 4.49 19.62 -1.74
N LEU A 90 4.61 20.32 -0.62
CA LEU A 90 3.73 20.09 0.53
C LEU A 90 2.31 20.50 0.16
N LYS A 91 1.32 19.69 0.53
CA LYS A 91 -0.10 19.97 0.20
C LYS A 91 -0.60 21.28 0.80
N ASN A 92 -0.01 21.74 1.90
CA ASN A 92 -0.36 23.01 2.55
C ASN A 92 -0.05 24.26 1.70
N GLY A 93 0.65 24.11 0.58
CA GLY A 93 0.93 25.19 -0.38
C GLY A 93 1.83 26.32 0.14
N LYS A 94 2.43 26.18 1.34
CA LYS A 94 3.25 27.24 1.95
C LYS A 94 4.57 27.47 1.22
N VAL A 95 5.07 26.46 0.52
CA VAL A 95 6.31 26.50 -0.26
C VAL A 95 5.98 26.10 -1.69
N ALA A 96 6.59 26.79 -2.66
CA ALA A 96 6.43 26.47 -4.07
C ALA A 96 6.83 25.01 -4.36
N PRO A 97 6.07 24.26 -5.18
CA PRO A 97 6.44 22.91 -5.58
C PRO A 97 7.79 22.89 -6.30
N LEU A 98 8.62 21.89 -5.97
CA LEU A 98 9.92 21.66 -6.55
C LEU A 98 9.80 20.84 -7.85
N PRO A 99 10.61 21.11 -8.88
CA PRO A 99 10.67 20.28 -10.06
C PRO A 99 11.22 18.89 -9.72
N VAL A 100 10.74 17.89 -10.45
CA VAL A 100 11.23 16.52 -10.38
C VAL A 100 11.77 16.13 -11.74
N THR A 101 12.98 15.58 -11.74
CA THR A 101 13.66 15.10 -12.93
C THR A 101 13.97 13.62 -12.83
N VAL A 102 14.29 13.00 -13.96
CA VAL A 102 14.89 11.66 -14.02
C VAL A 102 16.19 11.80 -14.78
N ASP A 103 17.33 11.56 -14.12
CA ASP A 103 18.64 11.70 -14.74
C ASP A 103 18.83 13.12 -15.33
N GLY A 104 18.42 14.13 -14.56
CA GLY A 104 18.43 15.55 -14.93
C GLY A 104 17.39 15.98 -15.98
N ARG A 105 16.61 15.05 -16.55
CA ARG A 105 15.63 15.34 -17.60
C ARG A 105 14.26 15.72 -17.03
N ALA A 106 13.70 16.83 -17.52
CA ALA A 106 12.36 17.31 -17.17
C ALA A 106 11.23 16.72 -18.05
N VAL A 107 11.59 16.17 -19.21
CA VAL A 107 10.70 15.37 -20.05
C VAL A 107 11.05 13.91 -19.82
N ILE A 108 10.10 13.14 -19.31
CA ILE A 108 10.30 11.77 -18.87
C ILE A 108 9.53 10.85 -19.81
N GLU A 109 10.24 9.93 -20.45
CA GLU A 109 9.68 8.86 -21.27
C GLU A 109 9.88 7.53 -20.54
N VAL A 110 8.79 6.90 -20.11
CA VAL A 110 8.83 5.58 -19.47
C VAL A 110 8.42 4.53 -20.51
N PRO A 111 9.33 3.63 -20.92
CA PRO A 111 9.00 2.55 -21.86
C PRO A 111 7.89 1.63 -21.33
N VAL A 112 7.24 0.93 -22.24
CA VAL A 112 6.30 -0.16 -21.90
C VAL A 112 7.01 -1.21 -21.04
N GLY A 113 6.36 -1.66 -19.96
CA GLY A 113 6.91 -2.68 -19.09
C GLY A 113 7.97 -2.19 -18.10
N ALA A 114 8.25 -0.89 -18.07
CA ALA A 114 9.29 -0.30 -17.22
C ALA A 114 8.70 0.60 -16.13
N ALA A 115 9.54 0.93 -15.15
CA ALA A 115 9.32 2.03 -14.23
C ALA A 115 10.64 2.78 -14.01
N LEU A 116 10.55 4.10 -13.85
CA LEU A 116 11.69 4.96 -13.58
C LEU A 116 11.62 5.52 -12.16
N LEU A 117 12.78 5.73 -11.54
CA LEU A 117 12.92 6.48 -10.30
C LEU A 117 13.37 7.89 -10.63
N SER A 118 12.77 8.88 -9.97
CA SER A 118 13.24 10.25 -10.06
C SER A 118 14.61 10.44 -9.40
N ASP A 119 15.25 11.55 -9.75
CA ASP A 119 16.35 12.10 -8.96
C ASP A 119 15.85 12.43 -7.53
N PRO A 120 16.73 12.42 -6.51
CA PRO A 120 16.38 12.87 -5.17
C PRO A 120 15.89 14.33 -5.17
N VAL A 121 14.73 14.57 -4.57
CA VAL A 121 14.20 15.91 -4.32
C VAL A 121 14.42 16.25 -2.83
N PRO A 122 15.27 17.22 -2.48
CA PRO A 122 15.47 17.64 -1.09
C PRO A 122 14.18 18.25 -0.54
N MET A 123 13.52 17.53 0.36
CA MET A 123 12.23 17.91 0.94
C MET A 123 12.13 17.28 2.33
N PRO A 124 12.31 18.08 3.40
CA PRO A 124 12.09 17.60 4.76
C PRO A 124 10.62 17.19 4.95
N LEU A 125 10.42 15.96 5.44
CA LEU A 125 9.11 15.37 5.67
C LEU A 125 9.03 14.81 7.09
N VAL A 126 7.88 14.99 7.71
CA VAL A 126 7.48 14.24 8.92
C VAL A 126 6.54 13.10 8.53
N ALA A 127 6.51 12.03 9.34
CA ALA A 127 5.61 10.90 9.07
C ALA A 127 4.14 11.37 9.07
N LEU A 128 3.35 10.81 8.16
CA LEU A 128 1.96 11.14 7.87
C LEU A 128 1.73 12.54 7.28
N GLN A 129 2.79 13.22 6.84
CA GLN A 129 2.66 14.49 6.12
C GLN A 129 2.09 14.28 4.72
N GLU A 130 1.25 15.21 4.28
CA GLU A 130 0.62 15.17 2.96
C GLU A 130 1.43 15.99 1.94
N ILE A 131 1.74 15.37 0.81
CA ILE A 131 2.36 15.99 -0.35
C ILE A 131 1.36 16.05 -1.51
N SER A 132 1.63 16.93 -2.46
CA SER A 132 0.94 17.00 -3.75
C SER A 132 1.96 16.83 -4.87
N VAL A 133 1.71 15.87 -5.75
CA VAL A 133 2.48 15.62 -6.97
C VAL A 133 1.63 16.04 -8.16
N SER A 134 2.14 16.94 -9.00
CA SER A 134 1.46 17.39 -10.23
C SER A 134 2.31 17.03 -11.44
N ALA A 135 1.67 16.57 -12.51
CA ALA A 135 2.32 16.18 -13.76
C ALA A 135 1.46 16.54 -14.97
N TYR A 136 2.09 17.00 -16.04
CA TYR A 136 1.43 17.29 -17.31
C TYR A 136 1.58 16.10 -18.28
N PHE A 137 0.46 15.69 -18.86
CA PHE A 137 0.36 14.60 -19.83
C PHE A 137 -0.04 15.19 -21.19
N PRO A 138 0.93 15.51 -22.07
CA PRO A 138 0.66 16.20 -23.33
C PRO A 138 -0.04 15.31 -24.37
N GLN A 139 0.03 13.99 -24.21
CA GLN A 139 -0.49 12.99 -25.15
C GLN A 139 -1.55 12.11 -24.48
N PRO A 140 -2.45 11.49 -25.26
CA PRO A 140 -3.33 10.43 -24.78
C PRO A 140 -2.54 9.36 -24.00
N THR A 141 -2.83 9.25 -22.70
CA THR A 141 -2.10 8.39 -21.76
C THR A 141 -3.08 7.54 -21.00
N ARG A 142 -2.94 6.21 -21.12
CA ARG A 142 -3.69 5.24 -20.31
C ARG A 142 -2.86 4.80 -19.11
N PRO A 143 -3.20 5.24 -17.89
CA PRO A 143 -2.36 4.99 -16.74
C PRO A 143 -2.46 3.52 -16.28
N ALA A 144 -1.33 2.92 -15.91
CA ALA A 144 -1.23 1.50 -15.57
C ALA A 144 -0.95 1.22 -14.09
N VAL A 145 -1.44 2.10 -13.22
CA VAL A 145 -1.46 1.93 -11.76
C VAL A 145 -2.91 1.90 -11.28
N ARG A 146 -3.18 1.23 -10.15
CA ARG A 146 -4.52 1.16 -9.56
C ARG A 146 -5.15 2.54 -9.38
N ARG A 147 -6.47 2.55 -9.19
CA ARG A 147 -7.20 3.80 -8.98
C ARG A 147 -6.76 4.48 -7.69
N THR A 148 -6.62 5.79 -7.77
CA THR A 148 -6.40 6.68 -6.63
C THR A 148 -7.19 7.96 -6.83
N GLU A 149 -7.17 8.80 -5.81
CA GLU A 149 -7.76 10.13 -5.84
C GLU A 149 -6.90 11.10 -6.63
N LEU A 150 -7.50 11.74 -7.63
CA LEU A 150 -6.80 12.64 -8.55
C LEU A 150 -7.65 13.88 -8.81
N ARG A 151 -6.97 15.03 -8.97
CA ARG A 151 -7.56 16.23 -9.56
C ARG A 151 -6.98 16.38 -10.96
N VAL A 152 -7.85 16.55 -11.95
CA VAL A 152 -7.46 16.67 -13.35
C VAL A 152 -7.94 18.01 -13.85
N ALA A 153 -7.02 18.79 -14.43
CA ALA A 153 -7.32 20.07 -15.04
C ALA A 153 -6.81 20.11 -16.48
N ASP A 154 -7.55 20.76 -17.37
CA ASP A 154 -7.18 20.85 -18.77
C ASP A 154 -5.98 21.77 -19.00
N GLY A 155 -5.18 21.42 -20.00
CA GLY A 155 -3.99 22.15 -20.38
C GLY A 155 -2.81 21.97 -19.43
N ARG A 156 -1.71 22.66 -19.78
CA ARG A 156 -0.48 22.69 -19.01
C ARG A 156 -0.61 23.70 -17.88
N GLN A 157 -0.57 23.23 -16.64
CA GLN A 157 -0.68 24.05 -15.43
C GLN A 157 0.48 23.76 -14.48
N THR A 158 0.97 24.78 -13.80
CA THR A 158 2.01 24.63 -12.77
C THR A 158 1.45 24.05 -11.46
N THR A 159 0.19 24.35 -11.16
CA THR A 159 -0.53 23.90 -9.96
C THR A 159 -2.00 23.62 -10.29
N VAL A 160 -2.55 22.55 -9.72
CA VAL A 160 -4.00 22.25 -9.79
C VAL A 160 -4.63 22.59 -8.44
N ALA A 161 -5.61 23.49 -8.44
CA ALA A 161 -6.24 24.02 -7.21
C ALA A 161 -7.13 22.97 -6.50
N ASP A 162 -7.35 23.16 -5.19
CA ASP A 162 -8.22 22.30 -4.39
C ASP A 162 -9.69 22.34 -4.82
N SER A 163 -10.11 23.44 -5.46
CA SER A 163 -11.45 23.62 -6.03
C SER A 163 -11.73 22.69 -7.22
N VAL A 164 -10.71 22.13 -7.86
CA VAL A 164 -10.89 21.12 -8.90
C VAL A 164 -11.44 19.85 -8.26
N ARG A 165 -12.50 19.31 -8.87
CA ARG A 165 -13.20 18.12 -8.37
C ARG A 165 -12.22 16.96 -8.17
N LEU A 166 -12.25 16.37 -6.99
CA LEU A 166 -11.53 15.14 -6.69
C LEU A 166 -12.23 13.95 -7.35
N GLY A 167 -11.58 13.34 -8.32
CA GLY A 167 -12.01 12.11 -9.00
C GLY A 167 -11.33 10.87 -8.45
N TYR A 168 -11.73 9.69 -8.95
CA TYR A 168 -11.13 8.41 -8.62
C TYR A 168 -10.80 7.63 -9.90
N GLN A 169 -9.54 7.70 -10.34
CA GLN A 169 -9.09 7.21 -11.65
C GLN A 169 -7.71 6.57 -11.54
N GLN A 170 -7.26 5.85 -12.57
CA GLN A 170 -5.90 5.26 -12.58
C GLN A 170 -4.84 6.37 -12.63
N ASN A 171 -3.67 6.10 -12.05
CA ASN A 171 -2.55 7.03 -12.00
C ASN A 171 -1.28 6.43 -12.64
N VAL A 172 -0.16 7.15 -12.57
CA VAL A 172 1.15 6.70 -13.07
C VAL A 172 2.23 6.58 -11.99
N PHE A 173 1.94 6.91 -10.74
CA PHE A 173 2.90 6.85 -9.63
C PHE A 173 2.65 5.61 -8.79
N SER A 174 3.62 4.68 -8.76
CA SER A 174 3.47 3.43 -8.00
C SER A 174 4.14 3.46 -6.63
N ALA A 175 5.07 4.39 -6.38
CA ALA A 175 5.67 4.57 -5.07
C ALA A 175 6.25 5.97 -4.83
N VAL A 176 6.36 6.34 -3.55
CA VAL A 176 7.24 7.41 -3.07
C VAL A 176 8.25 6.79 -2.11
N MET A 177 9.54 7.01 -2.35
CA MET A 177 10.61 6.59 -1.45
C MET A 177 11.15 7.81 -0.71
N VAL A 178 11.49 7.66 0.57
CA VAL A 178 11.98 8.74 1.42
C VAL A 178 13.33 8.35 2.01
N ARG A 179 14.28 9.28 1.98
CA ARG A 179 15.62 9.10 2.53
C ARG A 179 15.65 9.45 4.00
N ARG A 180 16.24 8.59 4.83
CA ARG A 180 16.42 8.78 6.27
C ARG A 180 17.64 8.01 6.79
N ALA A 181 18.08 8.33 8.01
CA ALA A 181 19.27 7.72 8.62
C ALA A 181 19.05 6.29 9.16
N ASP A 182 17.79 5.89 9.37
CA ASP A 182 17.41 4.66 10.05
C ASP A 182 16.28 3.93 9.32
N ARG A 183 16.31 2.60 9.32
CA ARG A 183 15.29 1.75 8.67
C ARG A 183 14.10 1.50 9.62
N PRO A 184 12.87 1.95 9.30
CA PRO A 184 11.65 1.53 10.01
C PRO A 184 11.23 0.12 9.55
N GLN A 185 10.31 -0.51 10.28
CA GLN A 185 9.64 -1.72 9.80
C GLN A 185 8.59 -1.39 8.75
N VAL A 186 8.57 -2.13 7.64
CA VAL A 186 7.62 -1.94 6.54
C VAL A 186 6.55 -3.03 6.58
N ILE A 187 5.29 -2.60 6.63
CA ILE A 187 4.10 -3.46 6.63
C ILE A 187 3.35 -3.25 5.33
N VAL A 188 3.14 -4.31 4.55
CA VAL A 188 2.38 -4.26 3.31
C VAL A 188 0.98 -4.81 3.51
N ALA A 189 -0.05 -3.99 3.30
CA ALA A 189 -1.42 -4.43 3.21
C ALA A 189 -1.72 -4.87 1.76
N LEU A 190 -1.79 -6.19 1.53
CA LEU A 190 -2.06 -6.79 0.23
C LEU A 190 -3.52 -7.27 0.17
N GLY A 191 -4.27 -6.85 -0.85
CA GLY A 191 -5.66 -7.29 -0.96
C GLY A 191 -6.46 -6.68 -2.11
N ASP A 192 -7.78 -6.64 -1.91
CA ASP A 192 -8.77 -6.20 -2.90
C ASP A 192 -9.29 -4.77 -2.69
N SER A 193 -10.55 -4.52 -3.09
CA SER A 193 -11.25 -3.24 -2.96
C SER A 193 -11.43 -2.79 -1.50
N ILE A 194 -11.53 -3.72 -0.55
CA ILE A 194 -11.66 -3.36 0.86
C ILE A 194 -10.30 -2.86 1.36
N THR A 195 -9.20 -3.50 0.97
CA THR A 195 -7.84 -3.01 1.28
C THR A 195 -7.51 -1.72 0.54
N GLU A 196 -7.93 -1.59 -0.72
CA GLU A 196 -7.78 -0.35 -1.51
C GLU A 196 -8.50 0.84 -0.86
N GLY A 197 -9.62 0.59 -0.18
CA GLY A 197 -10.46 1.64 0.43
C GLY A 197 -11.56 2.13 -0.51
N ALA A 198 -12.16 1.24 -1.31
CA ALA A 198 -13.08 1.59 -2.41
C ALA A 198 -14.22 2.54 -2.02
N THR A 199 -14.66 2.52 -0.77
CA THR A 199 -15.78 3.29 -0.21
C THR A 199 -15.37 4.29 0.87
N ALA A 200 -14.07 4.42 1.15
CA ALA A 200 -13.56 5.47 2.03
C ALA A 200 -13.89 6.85 1.43
N ARG A 201 -14.22 7.82 2.28
CA ARG A 201 -14.49 9.19 1.85
C ARG A 201 -13.25 9.76 1.18
N ARG A 202 -13.44 10.25 -0.04
CA ARG A 202 -12.32 10.74 -0.84
C ARG A 202 -11.63 11.93 -0.17
N GLY A 203 -10.31 11.95 -0.22
CA GLY A 203 -9.44 13.01 0.30
C GLY A 203 -9.15 12.93 1.80
N THR A 204 -9.68 11.91 2.50
CA THR A 204 -9.56 11.80 3.96
C THR A 204 -8.53 10.80 4.44
N PHE A 205 -8.07 9.89 3.56
CA PHE A 205 -7.16 8.79 3.90
C PHE A 205 -7.73 7.92 5.06
N ASN A 206 -9.02 7.58 4.97
CA ASN A 206 -9.76 6.84 6.01
C ASN A 206 -9.82 5.33 5.79
N GLN A 207 -9.18 4.80 4.74
CA GLN A 207 -9.02 3.36 4.53
C GLN A 207 -8.22 2.71 5.67
N TRP A 208 -8.50 1.43 5.96
CA TRP A 208 -7.93 0.77 7.14
C TRP A 208 -6.38 0.76 7.19
N PRO A 209 -5.63 0.64 6.07
CA PRO A 209 -4.15 0.69 6.14
C PRO A 209 -3.62 2.05 6.58
N GLU A 210 -4.27 3.16 6.17
CA GLU A 210 -3.90 4.52 6.60
C GLU A 210 -4.20 4.75 8.07
N ARG A 211 -5.34 4.23 8.55
CA ARG A 211 -5.69 4.29 9.97
C ARG A 211 -4.74 3.44 10.82
N LEU A 212 -4.31 2.29 10.32
CA LEU A 212 -3.25 1.50 10.97
C LEU A 212 -1.94 2.28 11.05
N ALA A 213 -1.53 2.97 9.97
CA ALA A 213 -0.35 3.85 10.00
C ALA A 213 -0.48 4.96 11.05
N GLN A 214 -1.65 5.58 11.19
CA GLN A 214 -1.92 6.57 12.24
C GLN A 214 -1.75 5.97 13.65
N ARG A 215 -2.37 4.82 13.92
CA ARG A 215 -2.26 4.12 15.21
C ARG A 215 -0.81 3.75 15.54
N LEU A 216 -0.07 3.21 14.57
CA LEU A 216 1.34 2.85 14.73
C LEU A 216 2.23 4.08 14.96
N GLN A 217 2.00 5.18 14.24
CA GLN A 217 2.76 6.41 14.44
C GLN A 217 2.49 7.03 15.82
N GLN A 218 1.26 6.91 16.34
CA GLN A 218 0.91 7.37 17.68
C GLN A 218 1.56 6.51 18.78
N ALA A 219 1.50 5.19 18.66
CA ALA A 219 2.01 4.27 19.68
C ALA A 219 3.54 4.05 19.59
N CYS A 220 4.09 4.04 18.39
CA CYS A 220 5.50 3.76 18.10
C CYS A 220 6.06 4.73 17.05
N PRO A 221 6.26 6.02 17.41
CA PRO A 221 6.63 7.06 16.45
C PRO A 221 7.84 6.72 15.58
N ASN A 222 7.70 6.90 14.27
CA ASN A 222 8.73 6.72 13.24
C ASN A 222 9.30 5.30 13.10
N ARG A 223 8.74 4.30 13.80
CA ARG A 223 9.21 2.91 13.76
C ARG A 223 8.60 2.07 12.64
N PHE A 224 7.45 2.48 12.09
CA PHE A 224 6.70 1.70 11.12
C PHE A 224 6.29 2.54 9.90
N VAL A 225 6.16 1.86 8.76
CA VAL A 225 5.50 2.36 7.55
C VAL A 225 4.48 1.33 7.11
N VAL A 226 3.25 1.76 6.80
CA VAL A 226 2.22 0.88 6.22
C VAL A 226 2.01 1.26 4.75
N LEU A 227 2.09 0.27 3.87
CA LEU A 227 1.94 0.41 2.43
C LEU A 227 0.65 -0.25 1.97
N ASN A 228 -0.11 0.42 1.10
CA ASN A 228 -1.37 -0.09 0.59
C ASN A 228 -1.21 -0.62 -0.84
N GLN A 229 -1.24 -1.95 -0.96
CA GLN A 229 -1.20 -2.69 -2.22
C GLN A 229 -2.57 -3.35 -2.53
N GLY A 230 -3.66 -2.77 -2.06
CA GLY A 230 -5.02 -3.19 -2.38
C GLY A 230 -5.41 -2.81 -3.81
N ILE A 231 -6.08 -3.70 -4.55
CA ILE A 231 -6.62 -3.39 -5.90
C ILE A 231 -8.09 -3.80 -5.99
N SER A 232 -8.96 -2.87 -6.35
CA SER A 232 -10.41 -3.10 -6.44
C SER A 232 -10.77 -4.16 -7.48
N GLY A 233 -11.31 -5.29 -6.99
CA GLY A 233 -11.68 -6.47 -7.77
C GLY A 233 -10.52 -7.44 -8.01
N ASN A 234 -9.44 -7.34 -7.22
CA ASN A 234 -8.41 -8.38 -7.17
C ASN A 234 -8.97 -9.67 -6.57
N LYS A 235 -8.22 -10.74 -6.80
CA LYS A 235 -8.50 -12.10 -6.39
C LYS A 235 -7.18 -12.74 -5.96
N LEU A 236 -7.23 -13.75 -5.10
CA LEU A 236 -6.07 -14.49 -4.64
C LEU A 236 -5.48 -15.39 -5.73
N LEU A 237 -6.35 -16.21 -6.34
CA LEU A 237 -5.96 -17.31 -7.22
C LEU A 237 -6.00 -16.88 -8.69
N ASP A 238 -7.20 -16.57 -9.16
CA ASP A 238 -7.46 -16.18 -10.55
C ASP A 238 -7.12 -14.71 -10.80
N HIS A 239 -6.85 -14.36 -12.05
CA HIS A 239 -6.88 -12.95 -12.43
C HIS A 239 -8.29 -12.38 -12.26
N GLY A 240 -8.36 -11.20 -11.64
CA GLY A 240 -9.59 -10.44 -11.49
C GLY A 240 -9.55 -9.21 -12.38
N ARG A 241 -9.82 -8.04 -11.79
CA ARG A 241 -9.58 -6.75 -12.47
C ARG A 241 -8.09 -6.37 -12.57
N SER A 242 -7.22 -7.22 -12.03
CA SER A 242 -5.76 -7.17 -12.12
C SER A 242 -5.21 -8.60 -12.08
N HIS A 243 -3.90 -8.77 -12.30
CA HIS A 243 -3.22 -10.03 -11.98
C HIS A 243 -3.50 -10.43 -10.52
N SER A 244 -3.60 -11.74 -10.27
CA SER A 244 -3.97 -12.27 -8.95
C SER A 244 -2.95 -11.90 -7.88
N ALA A 245 -3.34 -11.90 -6.61
CA ALA A 245 -2.44 -11.63 -5.50
C ALA A 245 -1.24 -12.59 -5.51
N LEU A 246 -1.44 -13.86 -5.87
CA LEU A 246 -0.35 -14.83 -6.07
C LEU A 246 0.61 -14.41 -7.18
N SER A 247 0.10 -13.99 -8.35
CA SER A 247 0.94 -13.62 -9.49
C SER A 247 1.67 -12.29 -9.30
N ARG A 248 1.14 -11.38 -8.48
CA ARG A 248 1.77 -10.08 -8.21
C ARG A 248 2.57 -10.04 -6.90
N LEU A 249 2.64 -11.14 -6.15
CA LEU A 249 3.29 -11.19 -4.84
C LEU A 249 4.75 -10.73 -4.90
N ASP A 250 5.50 -11.17 -5.92
CA ASP A 250 6.91 -10.79 -6.07
C ASP A 250 7.03 -9.29 -6.29
N ARG A 251 6.26 -8.75 -7.24
CA ARG A 251 6.33 -7.33 -7.62
C ARG A 251 5.83 -6.40 -6.52
N ASP A 252 4.70 -6.73 -5.91
CA ASP A 252 3.98 -5.82 -5.00
C ASP A 252 4.38 -6.00 -3.53
N VAL A 253 5.10 -7.07 -3.20
CA VAL A 253 5.58 -7.31 -1.83
C VAL A 253 7.07 -7.62 -1.79
N ILE A 254 7.51 -8.73 -2.39
CA ILE A 254 8.88 -9.24 -2.17
C ILE A 254 9.94 -8.28 -2.73
N ALA A 255 9.66 -7.64 -3.86
CA ALA A 255 10.50 -6.64 -4.50
C ALA A 255 10.28 -5.22 -3.94
N VAL A 256 9.28 -5.01 -3.07
CA VAL A 256 9.17 -3.75 -2.34
C VAL A 256 10.29 -3.71 -1.33
N ALA A 257 11.19 -2.74 -1.49
CA ALA A 257 12.38 -2.61 -0.66
C ALA A 257 12.01 -2.75 0.81
N ASP A 258 12.63 -3.74 1.46
CA ASP A 258 12.61 -3.93 2.90
C ASP A 258 11.24 -4.31 3.51
N ALA A 259 10.31 -4.92 2.77
CA ALA A 259 9.07 -5.44 3.35
C ALA A 259 9.36 -6.44 4.49
N ASP A 260 8.95 -6.12 5.73
CA ASP A 260 9.16 -6.98 6.90
C ASP A 260 7.92 -7.82 7.22
N GLN A 261 6.73 -7.29 6.90
CA GLN A 261 5.45 -7.90 7.26
C GLN A 261 4.42 -7.70 6.16
N VAL A 262 3.50 -8.65 6.02
CA VAL A 262 2.33 -8.56 5.14
C VAL A 262 1.07 -8.83 5.93
N ILE A 263 0.06 -7.99 5.72
CA ILE A 263 -1.32 -8.31 6.07
C ILE A 263 -2.03 -8.66 4.76
N LEU A 264 -2.32 -9.95 4.57
CA LEU A 264 -3.07 -10.45 3.42
C LEU A 264 -4.57 -10.42 3.76
N PHE A 265 -5.33 -9.64 3.00
CA PHE A 265 -6.79 -9.62 3.08
C PHE A 265 -7.40 -9.62 1.68
N GLU A 266 -7.67 -10.82 1.20
CA GLU A 266 -8.03 -11.14 -0.19
C GLU A 266 -8.95 -12.37 -0.17
N GLY A 267 -9.82 -12.55 -1.16
CA GLY A 267 -10.57 -13.80 -1.33
C GLY A 267 -12.09 -13.65 -1.45
N ILE A 268 -12.68 -12.52 -1.06
CA ILE A 268 -14.13 -12.32 -1.16
C ILE A 268 -14.59 -12.26 -2.63
N ASN A 269 -13.70 -11.87 -3.55
CA ASN A 269 -13.96 -11.88 -4.99
C ASN A 269 -13.76 -13.27 -5.60
N ASP A 270 -12.85 -14.10 -5.05
CA ASP A 270 -12.57 -15.46 -5.53
C ASP A 270 -13.78 -16.37 -5.36
N ILE A 271 -14.42 -16.31 -4.19
CA ILE A 271 -15.50 -17.21 -3.80
C ILE A 271 -16.85 -16.93 -4.49
N ARG A 272 -16.92 -15.97 -5.42
CA ARG A 272 -18.13 -15.69 -6.22
C ARG A 272 -18.28 -16.72 -7.33
N HIS A 273 -19.44 -17.35 -7.45
CA HIS A 273 -19.72 -18.45 -8.37
C HIS A 273 -20.59 -18.06 -9.56
N GLY A 274 -21.13 -16.84 -9.61
CA GLY A 274 -21.87 -16.35 -10.78
C GLY A 274 -23.30 -16.90 -10.86
N GLY A 275 -23.92 -17.13 -9.70
CA GLY A 275 -25.32 -17.54 -9.55
C GLY A 275 -25.58 -19.05 -9.46
N GLY A 276 -24.57 -19.90 -9.63
CA GLY A 276 -24.71 -21.36 -9.47
C GLY A 276 -24.80 -21.79 -7.99
N ALA A 277 -25.48 -22.90 -7.70
CA ALA A 277 -25.57 -23.45 -6.34
C ALA A 277 -24.35 -24.27 -5.89
N GLN A 278 -23.47 -24.65 -6.83
CA GLN A 278 -22.29 -25.46 -6.58
C GLN A 278 -21.02 -24.62 -6.75
N PRO A 279 -20.00 -24.80 -5.90
CA PRO A 279 -18.72 -24.13 -6.08
C PRO A 279 -18.11 -24.50 -7.44
N LEU A 280 -17.69 -23.50 -8.19
CA LEU A 280 -16.89 -23.72 -9.39
C LEU A 280 -15.46 -24.19 -9.01
N PRO A 281 -14.81 -25.01 -9.84
CA PRO A 281 -13.40 -25.34 -9.66
C PRO A 281 -12.54 -24.07 -9.51
N GLY A 282 -11.58 -24.07 -8.58
CA GLY A 282 -10.74 -22.91 -8.28
C GLY A 282 -11.40 -21.85 -7.38
N ARG A 283 -12.66 -22.03 -6.98
CA ARG A 283 -13.43 -21.04 -6.18
C ARG A 283 -14.01 -21.62 -4.89
N ASN A 284 -13.61 -22.83 -4.50
CA ASN A 284 -14.03 -23.46 -3.24
C ASN A 284 -13.00 -23.20 -2.12
N ALA A 285 -13.32 -23.61 -0.90
CA ALA A 285 -12.48 -23.36 0.27
C ALA A 285 -11.13 -24.09 0.20
N ALA A 286 -11.08 -25.33 -0.32
CA ALA A 286 -9.85 -26.10 -0.40
C ALA A 286 -8.83 -25.42 -1.33
N ASP A 287 -9.28 -24.94 -2.49
CA ASP A 287 -8.42 -24.20 -3.43
C ASP A 287 -7.89 -22.89 -2.81
N MET A 288 -8.76 -22.16 -2.11
CA MET A 288 -8.38 -20.92 -1.41
C MET A 288 -7.34 -21.18 -0.32
N LEU A 289 -7.51 -22.24 0.47
CA LEU A 289 -6.58 -22.65 1.52
C LEU A 289 -5.18 -22.94 0.95
N LEU A 290 -5.10 -23.65 -0.18
CA LEU A 290 -3.84 -23.91 -0.88
C LEU A 290 -3.18 -22.60 -1.33
N GLY A 291 -3.96 -21.67 -1.89
CA GLY A 291 -3.46 -20.35 -2.29
C GLY A 291 -2.90 -19.54 -1.12
N TYR A 292 -3.61 -19.51 0.01
CA TYR A 292 -3.16 -18.82 1.22
C TYR A 292 -1.86 -19.43 1.76
N GLN A 293 -1.78 -20.75 1.83
CA GLN A 293 -0.58 -21.46 2.27
C GLN A 293 0.61 -21.19 1.33
N GLN A 294 0.39 -21.12 0.02
CA GLN A 294 1.42 -20.76 -0.95
C GLN A 294 1.90 -19.32 -0.75
N VAL A 295 1.02 -18.36 -0.47
CA VAL A 295 1.43 -16.99 -0.14
C VAL A 295 2.31 -16.98 1.12
N ALA A 296 1.87 -17.61 2.20
CA ALA A 296 2.64 -17.65 3.46
C ALA A 296 4.02 -18.29 3.27
N ALA A 297 4.09 -19.45 2.62
CA ALA A 297 5.35 -20.14 2.35
C ALA A 297 6.34 -19.27 1.55
N ARG A 298 5.85 -18.54 0.54
CA ARG A 298 6.69 -17.64 -0.27
C ARG A 298 7.16 -16.44 0.53
N LEU A 299 6.31 -15.84 1.36
CA LEU A 299 6.70 -14.72 2.22
C LEU A 299 7.76 -15.15 3.24
N HIS A 300 7.56 -16.29 3.90
CA HIS A 300 8.52 -16.83 4.87
C HIS A 300 9.86 -17.21 4.24
N ALA A 301 9.88 -17.70 2.99
CA ALA A 301 11.12 -17.94 2.25
C ALA A 301 11.96 -16.66 2.03
N HIS A 302 11.35 -15.48 2.15
CA HIS A 302 12.02 -14.18 2.11
C HIS A 302 12.14 -13.51 3.49
N GLY A 303 11.86 -14.23 4.58
CA GLY A 303 11.92 -13.70 5.94
C GLY A 303 10.81 -12.70 6.30
N ILE A 304 9.74 -12.64 5.49
CA ILE A 304 8.63 -11.71 5.66
C ILE A 304 7.55 -12.37 6.53
N ARG A 305 7.17 -11.74 7.65
CA ARG A 305 6.07 -12.23 8.49
C ARG A 305 4.73 -12.02 7.81
N ALA A 306 3.81 -12.97 7.93
CA ALA A 306 2.54 -12.96 7.24
C ALA A 306 1.36 -13.05 8.24
N TRP A 307 0.39 -12.15 8.08
CA TRP A 307 -0.85 -12.10 8.85
C TRP A 307 -2.04 -12.28 7.91
N LEU A 308 -2.98 -13.18 8.26
CA LEU A 308 -4.17 -13.43 7.45
C LEU A 308 -5.39 -12.69 8.02
N GLY A 309 -6.04 -11.86 7.20
CA GLY A 309 -7.33 -11.27 7.50
C GLY A 309 -8.47 -12.25 7.19
N THR A 310 -9.37 -12.51 8.15
CA THR A 310 -10.59 -13.30 7.90
C THR A 310 -11.51 -12.55 6.92
N LEU A 311 -12.15 -13.26 5.98
CA LEU A 311 -13.09 -12.67 5.03
C LEU A 311 -14.28 -12.03 5.75
N THR A 312 -14.70 -10.84 5.35
CA THR A 312 -15.77 -10.09 6.03
C THR A 312 -17.17 -10.54 5.58
N PRO A 313 -18.22 -10.29 6.39
CA PRO A 313 -19.59 -10.57 5.99
C PRO A 313 -20.01 -9.77 4.76
N PHE A 314 -20.97 -10.27 3.98
CA PHE A 314 -21.48 -9.59 2.78
C PHE A 314 -22.93 -9.98 2.41
N GLY A 315 -23.69 -10.50 3.38
CA GLY A 315 -25.04 -11.07 3.24
C GLY A 315 -26.10 -10.13 2.69
N GLY A 316 -25.92 -8.82 2.87
CA GLY A 316 -26.82 -7.80 2.32
C GLY A 316 -26.41 -7.31 0.92
N SER A 317 -25.30 -7.79 0.37
CA SER A 317 -24.76 -7.30 -0.90
C SER A 317 -25.52 -7.90 -2.09
N GLU A 318 -25.62 -7.13 -3.18
CA GLU A 318 -26.09 -7.64 -4.48
C GLU A 318 -25.24 -8.81 -5.01
N ARG A 319 -24.02 -8.98 -4.50
CA ARG A 319 -23.07 -10.04 -4.87
C ARG A 319 -23.17 -11.28 -3.96
N TYR A 320 -24.14 -11.30 -3.05
CA TYR A 320 -24.32 -12.42 -2.14
C TYR A 320 -24.80 -13.67 -2.87
N GLU A 321 -24.15 -14.79 -2.56
CA GLU A 321 -24.57 -16.13 -3.00
C GLU A 321 -24.43 -17.08 -1.80
N PRO A 322 -25.43 -17.93 -1.50
CA PRO A 322 -25.34 -18.87 -0.37
C PRO A 322 -24.11 -19.78 -0.42
N VAL A 323 -23.70 -20.19 -1.63
CA VAL A 323 -22.52 -21.02 -1.87
C VAL A 323 -21.21 -20.28 -1.54
N SER A 324 -21.14 -18.98 -1.82
CA SER A 324 -20.04 -18.12 -1.39
C SER A 324 -20.03 -17.97 0.13
N ALA A 325 -21.18 -17.78 0.78
CA ALA A 325 -21.28 -17.67 2.23
C ALA A 325 -20.81 -18.94 2.97
N ALA A 326 -21.17 -20.12 2.44
CA ALA A 326 -20.68 -21.39 2.95
C ALA A 326 -19.15 -21.51 2.79
N THR A 327 -18.62 -21.12 1.63
CA THR A 327 -17.16 -21.11 1.36
C THR A 327 -16.43 -20.16 2.31
N ARG A 328 -16.96 -18.95 2.50
CA ARG A 328 -16.45 -17.93 3.44
C ARG A 328 -16.39 -18.48 4.87
N THR A 329 -17.47 -19.11 5.32
CA THR A 329 -17.58 -19.71 6.66
C THR A 329 -16.48 -20.76 6.87
N THR A 330 -16.30 -21.68 5.92
CA THR A 330 -15.25 -22.70 5.98
C THR A 330 -13.85 -22.08 6.04
N ILE A 331 -13.56 -21.08 5.21
CA ILE A 331 -12.27 -20.39 5.21
C ILE A 331 -12.00 -19.72 6.56
N ASN A 332 -12.98 -19.01 7.11
CA ASN A 332 -12.80 -18.31 8.39
C ASN A 332 -12.70 -19.25 9.59
N GLN A 333 -13.42 -20.38 9.57
CA GLN A 333 -13.26 -21.42 10.58
C GLN A 333 -11.86 -22.04 10.54
N TRP A 334 -11.35 -22.34 9.35
CA TRP A 334 -9.97 -22.82 9.18
C TRP A 334 -8.95 -21.78 9.67
N ALA A 335 -9.13 -20.50 9.32
CA ALA A 335 -8.23 -19.43 9.74
C ALA A 335 -8.13 -19.33 11.26
N ARG A 336 -9.28 -19.37 11.95
CA ARG A 336 -9.36 -19.36 13.42
C ARG A 336 -8.82 -20.63 14.08
N GLY A 337 -8.73 -21.74 13.35
CA GLY A 337 -8.12 -22.99 13.81
C GLY A 337 -6.60 -22.94 13.95
N GLY A 338 -5.93 -21.88 13.48
CA GLY A 338 -4.52 -21.58 13.75
C GLY A 338 -3.49 -22.37 12.92
N LYS A 339 -3.89 -23.43 12.21
CA LYS A 339 -3.00 -24.21 11.31
C LYS A 339 -3.01 -23.66 9.88
N THR A 340 -2.69 -22.37 9.75
CA THR A 340 -2.80 -21.65 8.47
C THR A 340 -1.49 -21.55 7.70
N GLY A 341 -0.36 -21.66 8.40
CA GLY A 341 0.97 -21.30 7.88
C GLY A 341 1.29 -19.82 8.00
N PHE A 342 0.37 -18.97 8.47
CA PHE A 342 0.62 -17.56 8.79
C PHE A 342 1.11 -17.42 10.23
N ASP A 343 1.80 -16.32 10.54
CA ASP A 343 2.26 -15.98 11.90
C ASP A 343 1.11 -15.63 12.85
N GLY A 344 -0.07 -15.32 12.29
CA GLY A 344 -1.29 -15.09 13.04
C GLY A 344 -2.44 -14.62 12.14
N ILE A 345 -3.58 -14.37 12.76
CA ILE A 345 -4.78 -13.87 12.08
C ILE A 345 -5.23 -12.52 12.62
N ILE A 346 -5.92 -11.77 11.77
CA ILE A 346 -6.65 -10.56 12.13
C ILE A 346 -8.12 -10.84 11.82
N ASP A 347 -8.96 -10.89 12.85
CA ASP A 347 -10.37 -11.28 12.72
C ASP A 347 -11.25 -10.09 12.27
N PHE A 348 -11.07 -9.65 11.02
CA PHE A 348 -11.90 -8.61 10.41
C PHE A 348 -13.39 -9.00 10.31
N ASP A 349 -13.72 -10.29 10.28
CA ASP A 349 -15.09 -10.78 10.32
C ASP A 349 -15.74 -10.42 11.66
N ALA A 350 -15.08 -10.74 12.77
CA ALA A 350 -15.56 -10.37 14.10
C ALA A 350 -15.62 -8.84 14.29
N ALA A 351 -14.70 -8.10 13.68
CA ALA A 351 -14.67 -6.64 13.77
C ALA A 351 -15.86 -5.95 13.07
N LEU A 352 -16.44 -6.59 12.05
CA LEU A 352 -17.45 -5.97 11.19
C LEU A 352 -18.83 -6.63 11.21
N ARG A 353 -18.96 -7.89 11.64
CA ARG A 353 -20.24 -8.60 11.65
C ARG A 353 -21.24 -7.96 12.59
N ASP A 354 -22.49 -7.92 12.15
CA ASP A 354 -23.60 -7.56 13.00
C ASP A 354 -23.78 -8.67 14.06
N PRO A 355 -23.76 -8.36 15.37
CA PRO A 355 -23.96 -9.36 16.42
C PRO A 355 -25.33 -10.05 16.37
N LYS A 356 -26.32 -9.45 15.69
CA LYS A 356 -27.66 -10.02 15.49
C LYS A 356 -27.80 -10.80 14.17
N ALA A 357 -26.88 -10.61 13.22
CA ALA A 357 -26.90 -11.23 11.90
C ALA A 357 -25.46 -11.44 11.40
N ALA A 358 -24.88 -12.61 11.71
CA ALA A 358 -23.44 -12.87 11.53
C ALA A 358 -22.94 -12.76 10.07
N GLU A 359 -23.82 -12.93 9.07
CA GLU A 359 -23.46 -12.74 7.65
C GLU A 359 -23.67 -11.30 7.16
N SER A 360 -24.10 -10.36 8.00
CA SER A 360 -24.37 -8.98 7.62
C SER A 360 -23.36 -8.01 8.24
N LEU A 361 -23.11 -6.90 7.53
CA LEU A 361 -22.54 -5.69 8.12
C LEU A 361 -23.68 -4.82 8.68
N PRO A 362 -23.51 -4.18 9.85
CA PRO A 362 -24.39 -3.11 10.29
C PRO A 362 -24.52 -2.00 9.23
N ASN A 363 -25.74 -1.47 9.06
CA ASN A 363 -26.05 -0.49 8.01
C ASN A 363 -25.24 0.82 8.13
N ASP A 364 -24.86 1.20 9.35
CA ASP A 364 -24.12 2.42 9.64
C ASP A 364 -22.63 2.33 9.29
N ILE A 365 -22.11 1.13 8.99
CA ILE A 365 -20.68 0.91 8.68
C ILE A 365 -20.40 0.46 7.24
N THR A 366 -21.40 0.46 6.37
CA THR A 366 -21.26 0.06 4.95
C THR A 366 -22.01 1.02 4.03
N ARG A 367 -21.79 0.89 2.71
CA ARG A 367 -22.55 1.61 1.67
C ARG A 367 -23.30 0.67 0.73
N ASP A 368 -22.83 -0.54 0.57
CA ASP A 368 -23.33 -1.54 -0.39
C ASP A 368 -23.38 -2.96 0.21
N HIS A 369 -23.31 -3.05 1.55
CA HIS A 369 -23.29 -4.28 2.33
C HIS A 369 -22.17 -5.26 1.95
N LEU A 370 -21.09 -4.75 1.33
CA LEU A 370 -19.85 -5.47 1.07
C LEU A 370 -18.64 -4.66 1.53
N HIS A 371 -18.57 -3.40 1.14
CA HIS A 371 -17.45 -2.52 1.46
C HIS A 371 -17.74 -1.70 2.73
N PRO A 372 -16.80 -1.65 3.69
CA PRO A 372 -16.91 -0.79 4.86
C PRO A 372 -16.90 0.70 4.47
N ASN A 373 -17.60 1.56 5.19
CA ASN A 373 -17.41 3.01 5.10
C ASN A 373 -16.27 3.46 6.04
N ASP A 374 -16.09 4.77 6.24
CA ASP A 374 -15.02 5.32 7.09
C ASP A 374 -15.03 4.77 8.53
N GLU A 375 -16.20 4.51 9.09
CA GLU A 375 -16.36 3.93 10.44
C GLU A 375 -16.04 2.43 10.43
N GLY A 376 -16.50 1.70 9.42
CA GLY A 376 -16.13 0.29 9.25
C GLY A 376 -14.62 0.11 9.06
N TYR A 377 -13.96 0.95 8.26
CA TYR A 377 -12.50 0.94 8.14
C TYR A 377 -11.78 1.31 9.44
N ARG A 378 -12.37 2.16 10.28
CA ARG A 378 -11.85 2.43 11.63
C ARG A 378 -11.92 1.16 12.49
N ARG A 379 -13.07 0.48 12.51
CA ARG A 379 -13.22 -0.80 13.25
C ARG A 379 -12.22 -1.86 12.79
N MET A 380 -12.00 -1.99 11.48
CA MET A 380 -10.97 -2.87 10.94
C MET A 380 -9.58 -2.52 11.47
N ALA A 381 -9.20 -1.23 11.36
CA ALA A 381 -7.89 -0.80 11.83
C ALA A 381 -7.73 -1.04 13.33
N ASP A 382 -8.76 -0.76 14.15
CA ASP A 382 -8.73 -0.92 15.61
C ASP A 382 -8.64 -2.39 16.06
N ALA A 383 -9.17 -3.32 15.26
CA ALA A 383 -9.09 -4.76 15.54
C ALA A 383 -7.66 -5.33 15.43
N ILE A 384 -6.73 -4.60 14.84
CA ILE A 384 -5.33 -5.01 14.72
C ILE A 384 -4.60 -4.72 16.05
N ASP A 385 -4.17 -5.76 16.75
CA ASP A 385 -3.32 -5.62 17.94
C ASP A 385 -1.90 -5.21 17.51
N LEU A 386 -1.50 -3.98 17.86
CA LEU A 386 -0.21 -3.44 17.43
C LEU A 386 1.00 -4.25 17.96
N ARG A 387 0.83 -4.99 19.06
CA ARG A 387 1.88 -5.83 19.65
C ARG A 387 2.27 -6.98 18.72
N MET A 388 1.32 -7.55 17.97
CA MET A 388 1.62 -8.61 16.99
C MET A 388 2.57 -8.10 15.90
N LEU A 389 2.44 -6.82 15.55
CA LEU A 389 3.29 -6.14 14.57
C LEU A 389 4.66 -5.75 15.15
N GLY A 390 4.89 -5.94 16.45
CA GLY A 390 6.14 -5.55 17.14
C GLY A 390 6.12 -4.11 17.68
N CYS A 391 4.97 -3.45 17.70
CA CYS A 391 4.79 -2.18 18.40
C CYS A 391 4.40 -2.45 19.85
N THR A 392 5.42 -2.60 20.70
CA THR A 392 5.28 -2.60 22.15
C THR A 392 5.61 -1.20 22.66
N THR A 393 4.64 -0.55 23.33
CA THR A 393 4.93 0.64 24.14
C THR A 393 5.85 0.21 25.28
N PRO A 394 6.91 0.97 25.61
CA PRO A 394 7.59 0.80 26.89
C PRO A 394 6.54 0.98 28.00
N GLU A 395 6.49 0.04 28.95
CA GLU A 395 5.71 0.18 30.19
C GLU A 395 6.14 1.42 31.00
#